data_AF-A0A520E733-F1
#
_entry.id   AF-A0A520E733-F1
#
_cell.length_a   1.000
_cell.length_b   1.000
_cell.length_c   1.000
_cell.angle_alpha   90.00
_cell.angle_beta   90.00
_cell.angle_gamma   90.00
#
_symmetry.space_group_name_H-M   'P 1'
#
loop_
_entity.id
_entity.type
_entity.pdbx_description
1 polymer ?
#
loop_
_entity_poly.entity_id
_entity_poly.type
_entity_poly.pdbx_seq_one_letter_code
_entity_poly.pdbx_strand_id
1 'polypeptide(L)'
;MQYNNLFYCVNIDTILFFSKYEFSSMKDEFLAEYKIIGVNIRRFRDKLNYSQDDLASRCSVNRAKISKIENAREDYMFSTLLEVCKALGKTLQEIIQKYEGFDYE
;
A
#
# COMPACT_ATOMS: atom_id res chain seq x y z
N MET A 1 -2.77 31.99 -45.22
CA MET A 1 -1.89 31.40 -44.18
C MET A 1 -2.35 29.97 -43.95
N GLN A 2 -1.54 29.00 -44.38
CA GLN A 2 -1.81 27.58 -44.22
C GLN A 2 -1.59 27.19 -42.75
N TYR A 3 -2.61 26.65 -42.10
CA TYR A 3 -2.43 25.91 -40.84
C TYR A 3 -2.21 24.44 -41.19
N ASN A 4 -0.99 23.97 -40.99
CA ASN A 4 -0.67 22.56 -40.86
C ASN A 4 0.12 22.40 -39.56
N ASN A 5 -0.47 21.75 -38.56
CA ASN A 5 0.31 20.84 -37.74
C ASN A 5 -0.61 19.72 -37.22
N LEU A 6 -0.48 18.55 -37.87
CA LEU A 6 -0.99 17.30 -37.35
C LEU A 6 -0.30 17.03 -36.01
N PHE A 7 -1.05 16.92 -34.91
CA PHE A 7 -0.69 15.99 -33.86
C PHE A 7 -1.93 15.24 -33.40
N TYR A 8 -1.84 13.93 -33.60
CA TYR A 8 -2.87 12.93 -33.46
C TYR A 8 -3.58 12.97 -32.10
N CYS A 9 -4.89 12.71 -32.17
CA CYS A 9 -5.71 12.12 -31.14
C CYS A 9 -4.97 11.04 -30.32
N VAL A 10 -4.44 11.41 -29.16
CA VAL A 10 -4.21 10.44 -28.08
C VAL A 10 -5.59 10.05 -27.56
N ASN A 11 -5.96 8.78 -27.77
CA ASN A 11 -7.21 8.24 -27.27
C ASN A 11 -7.28 8.46 -25.75
N ILE A 12 -8.44 8.88 -25.22
CA ILE A 12 -8.68 8.97 -23.77
C ILE A 12 -8.36 7.64 -23.09
N ASP A 13 -8.60 6.51 -23.76
CA ASP A 13 -8.22 5.18 -23.27
C ASP A 13 -6.70 5.06 -23.08
N THR A 14 -5.89 5.73 -23.90
CA THR A 14 -4.43 5.76 -23.78
C THR A 14 -4.00 6.62 -22.60
N ILE A 15 -4.66 7.76 -22.34
CA ILE A 15 -4.40 8.60 -21.16
C ILE A 15 -4.84 7.88 -19.88
N LEU A 16 -5.97 7.17 -19.91
CA LEU A 16 -6.43 6.33 -18.80
C LEU A 16 -5.51 5.12 -18.58
N PHE A 17 -5.03 4.50 -19.65
CA PHE A 17 -4.02 3.44 -19.62
C PHE A 17 -2.71 3.94 -19.01
N PHE A 18 -2.23 5.12 -19.41
CA PHE A 18 -1.05 5.75 -18.80
C PHE A 18 -1.29 6.17 -17.34
N SER A 19 -2.49 6.66 -16.97
CA SER A 19 -2.80 6.99 -15.57
C SER A 19 -2.93 5.75 -14.67
N LYS A 20 -3.31 4.60 -15.23
CA LYS A 20 -3.34 3.31 -14.53
C LYS A 20 -1.94 2.68 -14.44
N TYR A 21 -1.04 3.05 -15.35
CA TYR A 21 0.38 2.67 -15.41
C TYR A 21 1.33 3.71 -14.80
N GLU A 22 0.83 4.72 -14.10
CA GLU A 22 1.68 5.60 -13.30
C GLU A 22 2.15 4.85 -12.04
N PHE A 23 3.28 4.16 -12.21
CA PHE A 23 4.29 3.88 -11.20
C PHE A 23 3.80 3.20 -9.91
N SER A 24 3.37 1.94 -10.03
CA SER A 24 3.36 1.04 -8.88
C SER A 24 4.82 0.73 -8.52
N SER A 25 5.36 1.36 -7.47
CA SER A 25 6.71 1.07 -6.97
C SER A 25 6.79 -0.27 -6.23
N MET A 26 5.70 -1.04 -6.23
CA MET A 26 5.59 -2.33 -5.55
C MET A 26 5.69 -3.43 -6.60
N LYS A 27 6.45 -4.47 -6.30
CA LYS A 27 6.53 -5.62 -7.20
C LYS A 27 5.22 -6.39 -7.18
N ASP A 28 4.51 -6.37 -8.30
CA ASP A 28 3.21 -7.05 -8.45
C ASP A 28 3.25 -8.54 -8.08
N GLU A 29 4.41 -9.19 -8.24
CA GLU A 29 4.63 -10.60 -7.87
C GLU A 29 4.43 -10.91 -6.38
N PHE A 30 4.52 -9.90 -5.49
CA PHE A 30 4.34 -10.05 -4.03
C PHE A 30 3.07 -9.37 -3.51
N LEU A 31 2.14 -8.99 -4.39
CA LEU A 31 0.93 -8.25 -4.00
C LEU A 31 0.09 -8.99 -2.95
N ALA A 32 0.02 -10.32 -3.02
CA ALA A 32 -0.71 -11.13 -2.04
C ALA A 32 -0.11 -10.98 -0.64
N GLU A 33 1.22 -11.08 -0.51
CA GLU A 33 1.96 -10.91 0.75
C GLU A 33 1.75 -9.52 1.33
N TYR A 34 1.84 -8.47 0.50
CA TYR A 34 1.60 -7.10 0.94
C TYR A 34 0.16 -6.87 1.40
N LYS A 35 -0.84 -7.46 0.71
CA LYS A 35 -2.24 -7.41 1.13
C LYS A 35 -2.43 -8.08 2.50
N ILE A 36 -1.85 -9.27 2.71
CA ILE A 36 -1.91 -9.99 4.00
C ILE A 36 -1.36 -9.11 5.12
N ILE A 37 -0.16 -8.54 4.91
CA ILE A 37 0.50 -7.71 5.91
C ILE A 37 -0.33 -6.45 6.19
N GLY A 38 -0.79 -5.75 5.16
CA GLY A 38 -1.58 -4.53 5.30
C GLY A 38 -2.89 -4.75 6.06
N VAL A 39 -3.61 -5.84 5.76
CA VAL A 39 -4.84 -6.24 6.46
C VAL A 39 -4.55 -6.57 7.93
N ASN A 40 -3.49 -7.34 8.21
CA ASN A 40 -3.13 -7.68 9.58
C ASN A 40 -2.74 -6.44 10.40
N ILE A 41 -1.96 -5.52 9.82
CA ILE A 41 -1.60 -4.24 10.45
C ILE A 41 -2.87 -3.46 10.81
N ARG A 42 -3.79 -3.27 9.85
CA ARG A 42 -5.06 -2.57 10.10
C ARG A 42 -5.85 -3.24 11.22
N ARG A 43 -6.01 -4.56 11.16
CA ARG A 43 -6.77 -5.33 12.15
C ARG A 43 -6.21 -5.19 13.56
N PHE A 44 -4.89 -5.26 13.73
CA PHE A 44 -4.26 -5.08 15.05
C PHE A 44 -4.32 -3.63 15.52
N ARG A 45 -4.16 -2.66 14.60
CA ARG A 45 -4.33 -1.24 14.89
C ARG A 45 -5.74 -0.96 15.40
N ASP A 46 -6.76 -1.48 14.73
CA ASP A 46 -8.17 -1.29 15.11
C ASP A 46 -8.48 -1.93 16.47
N LYS A 47 -7.89 -3.11 16.78
CA LYS A 47 -8.00 -3.74 18.11
C LYS A 47 -7.43 -2.88 19.25
N LEU A 48 -6.48 -1.99 18.94
CA LEU A 48 -5.90 -1.04 19.89
C LEU A 48 -6.63 0.32 19.88
N ASN A 49 -7.69 0.47 19.07
CA ASN A 49 -8.39 1.75 18.82
C ASN A 49 -7.47 2.88 18.35
N TYR A 50 -6.41 2.54 17.59
CA TYR A 50 -5.50 3.54 17.03
C TYR A 50 -6.00 4.02 15.67
N SER A 51 -5.97 5.33 15.42
CA SER A 51 -6.05 5.87 14.07
C SER A 51 -4.74 5.61 13.29
N GLN A 52 -4.75 5.83 11.97
CA GLN A 52 -3.52 5.75 11.17
C GLN A 52 -2.47 6.79 11.63
N ASP A 53 -2.90 7.95 12.13
CA ASP A 53 -2.03 8.96 12.74
C ASP A 53 -1.46 8.47 14.08
N ASP A 54 -2.25 7.77 14.89
CA ASP A 54 -1.78 7.18 16.15
C ASP A 54 -0.70 6.12 15.92
N LEU A 55 -0.87 5.27 14.90
CA LEU A 55 0.16 4.29 14.54
C LEU A 55 1.39 5.00 13.96
N ALA A 56 1.20 5.99 13.08
CA ALA A 56 2.29 6.76 12.50
C ALA A 56 3.13 7.46 13.58
N SER A 57 2.53 8.09 14.59
CA SER A 57 3.27 8.76 15.68
C SER A 57 4.08 7.82 16.56
N ARG A 58 3.82 6.51 16.51
CA ARG A 58 4.57 5.45 17.20
C ARG A 58 5.65 4.81 16.33
N CYS A 59 5.74 5.21 15.07
CA CYS A 59 6.71 4.75 14.08
C CYS A 59 7.48 5.96 13.51
N SER A 60 8.59 5.72 12.83
CA SER A 60 9.36 6.79 12.18
C SER A 60 8.78 7.14 10.79
N VAL A 61 7.44 7.16 10.65
CA VAL A 61 6.74 7.36 9.36
C VAL A 61 5.52 8.27 9.49
N ASN A 62 4.99 8.76 8.37
CA ASN A 62 3.79 9.57 8.33
C ASN A 62 2.51 8.74 8.12
N ARG A 63 1.35 9.36 8.38
CA ARG A 63 0.01 8.77 8.18
C ARG A 63 -0.19 8.21 6.77
N ALA A 64 0.27 8.94 5.75
CA ALA A 64 0.11 8.53 4.35
C ALA A 64 0.88 7.24 4.05
N LYS A 65 2.08 7.07 4.61
CA LYS A 65 2.88 5.84 4.50
C LYS A 65 2.18 4.67 5.19
N ILE A 66 1.64 4.86 6.41
CA ILE A 66 0.81 3.83 7.08
C ILE A 66 -0.39 3.45 6.20
N SER A 67 -1.09 4.43 5.64
CA SER A 67 -2.23 4.19 4.75
C SER A 67 -1.84 3.38 3.51
N LYS A 68 -0.70 3.69 2.88
CA LYS A 68 -0.21 2.93 1.73
C LYS A 68 0.21 1.51 2.08
N ILE A 69 0.84 1.31 3.24
CA ILE A 69 1.20 -0.02 3.77
C ILE A 69 -0.08 -0.85 3.98
N GLU A 70 -1.08 -0.31 4.67
CA GLU A 70 -2.34 -1.02 4.95
C GLU A 70 -3.13 -1.40 3.70
N ASN A 71 -2.93 -0.68 2.59
CA ASN A 71 -3.62 -0.91 1.33
C ASN A 71 -2.73 -1.55 0.26
N ALA A 72 -1.53 -2.02 0.60
CA ALA A 72 -0.57 -2.63 -0.33
C ALA A 72 -0.31 -1.76 -1.58
N ARG A 73 -0.08 -0.46 -1.40
CA ARG A 73 0.10 0.52 -2.49
C ARG A 73 1.55 0.99 -2.68
N GLU A 74 2.47 0.58 -1.83
CA GLU A 74 3.88 0.96 -1.91
C GLU A 74 4.76 -0.04 -1.15
N ASP A 75 5.96 -0.29 -1.67
CA ASP A 75 7.01 -0.99 -0.94
C ASP A 75 7.42 -0.22 0.34
N TYR A 76 7.99 -0.94 1.29
CA TYR A 76 8.53 -0.37 2.52
C TYR A 76 9.80 -1.11 2.93
N MET A 77 10.67 -0.43 3.67
CA MET A 77 11.85 -1.09 4.21
C MET A 77 11.44 -2.10 5.27
N PHE A 78 12.20 -3.20 5.39
CA PHE A 78 11.96 -4.19 6.42
C PHE A 78 12.02 -3.58 7.83
N SER A 79 12.89 -2.59 8.08
CA SER A 79 12.93 -1.86 9.35
C SER A 79 11.62 -1.13 9.66
N THR A 80 10.96 -0.54 8.66
CA THR A 80 9.64 0.08 8.83
C THR A 80 8.60 -0.94 9.27
N LEU A 81 8.61 -2.14 8.68
CA LEU A 81 7.73 -3.23 9.12
C LEU A 81 8.00 -3.62 10.58
N LEU A 82 9.28 -3.71 10.98
CA LEU A 82 9.65 -4.03 12.37
C LEU A 82 9.23 -2.93 13.36
N GLU A 83 9.31 -1.65 12.99
CA GLU A 83 8.79 -0.55 13.80
C GLU A 83 7.26 -0.66 13.98
N VAL A 84 6.54 -0.98 12.92
CA VAL A 84 5.08 -1.20 12.99
C VAL A 84 4.75 -2.40 13.88
N CYS A 85 5.49 -3.51 13.76
CA CYS A 85 5.35 -4.67 14.65
C CYS A 85 5.50 -4.25 16.12
N LYS A 86 6.57 -3.50 16.43
CA LYS A 86 6.85 -2.99 17.77
C LYS A 86 5.74 -2.06 18.28
N ALA A 87 5.26 -1.13 17.45
CA ALA A 87 4.20 -0.18 17.82
C ALA A 87 2.86 -0.88 18.11
N LEU A 88 2.58 -2.00 17.44
CA LEU A 88 1.38 -2.82 17.64
C LEU A 88 1.53 -3.86 18.76
N GLY A 89 2.73 -4.03 19.34
CA GLY A 89 2.99 -5.09 20.30
C GLY A 89 2.85 -6.49 19.68
N LYS A 90 3.26 -6.64 18.42
CA LYS A 90 3.14 -7.87 17.63
C LYS A 90 4.50 -8.36 17.15
N THR A 91 4.61 -9.67 17.00
CA THR A 91 5.74 -10.32 16.34
C THR A 91 5.58 -10.24 14.82
N LEU A 92 6.69 -10.38 14.09
CA LEU A 92 6.66 -10.45 12.63
C LEU A 92 5.79 -11.62 12.15
N GLN A 93 5.87 -12.76 12.84
CA GLN A 93 5.09 -13.97 12.55
C GLN A 93 3.59 -13.70 12.61
N GLU A 94 3.11 -12.99 13.64
CA GLU A 94 1.70 -12.59 13.73
C GLU A 94 1.26 -11.66 12.60
N ILE A 95 2.15 -10.80 12.11
CA ILE A 95 1.85 -9.84 11.04
C ILE A 95 1.80 -10.51 9.66
N ILE A 96 2.65 -11.50 9.39
CA ILE A 96 2.69 -12.22 8.10
C ILE A 96 1.75 -13.43 8.05
N GLN A 97 1.10 -13.78 9.17
CA GLN A 97 0.27 -14.97 9.27
C GLN A 97 -0.91 -14.92 8.29
N LYS A 98 -1.00 -15.94 7.43
CA LYS A 98 -2.17 -16.22 6.60
C LYS A 98 -3.26 -16.86 7.47
N TYR A 99 -4.51 -16.41 7.32
CA TYR A 99 -5.67 -17.03 7.95
C TYR A 99 -6.43 -17.83 6.88
N GLU A 100 -6.71 -19.11 7.14
CA GLU A 100 -7.41 -20.01 6.20
C GLU A 100 -8.92 -19.74 6.05
N GLY A 101 -9.33 -18.47 6.06
CA GLY A 101 -10.74 -18.09 5.94
C GLY A 101 -10.97 -16.71 5.34
N PHE A 102 -9.95 -16.14 4.70
CA PHE A 102 -10.05 -14.88 3.97
C PHE A 102 -9.62 -15.12 2.53
N ASP A 103 -10.61 -15.33 1.67
CA ASP A 103 -10.42 -15.33 0.23
C ASP A 103 -10.17 -13.88 -0.21
N TYR A 104 -9.01 -13.64 -0.82
CA TYR A 104 -8.68 -12.34 -1.40
C TYR A 104 -9.35 -12.23 -2.77
N GLU A 105 -10.60 -11.78 -2.81
CA GLU A 105 -11.25 -11.28 -4.03
C GLU A 105 -10.56 -9.99 -4.56
#